data_AF-Q8I9S3-F1
#
_entry.id   AF-Q8I9S3-F1
#
_cell.length_a   1.000
_cell.length_b   1.000
_cell.length_c   1.000
_cell.angle_alpha   90.00
_cell.angle_beta   90.00
_cell.angle_gamma   90.00
#
_symmetry.space_group_name_H-M   'P 1'
#
loop_
_entity.id
_entity.type
_entity.pdbx_description
1 polymer ?
#
loop_
_entity_poly.entity_id
_entity_poly.type
_entity_poly.pdbx_seq_one_letter_code
_entity_poly.pdbx_strand_id
1 'polypeptide(L)'
;FRLLRVFKLAKSWPTLNLLISITGRTMGALGNLTFVLCIIIFIFAVMGMQLFGKNYIDHKDRFKDHELPRWNFTDFMHSFMIVFRVLCGEWIESMWDCMYVGDVSCIPFFLATVVIGNFVVLNLFLALLLSNFGSSSLSAPTADNDTNKIAEAFNRIARFKNWVKRNIADCFKLIRNKLTNQIS
;
A
#
# COMPACT_ATOMS: atom_id res chain seq x y z
N PHE A 1 -17.14 9.35 -2.58
CA PHE A 1 -16.33 10.60 -2.69
C PHE A 1 -16.40 11.58 -1.49
N ARG A 2 -17.36 11.49 -0.55
CA ARG A 2 -17.36 12.36 0.66
C ARG A 2 -16.33 11.92 1.72
N LEU A 3 -16.13 10.60 1.90
CA LEU A 3 -15.15 10.03 2.83
C LEU A 3 -13.69 10.37 2.47
N LEU A 4 -13.35 10.49 1.18
CA LEU A 4 -11.99 10.87 0.76
C LEU A 4 -11.56 12.26 1.27
N ARG A 5 -12.51 13.12 1.68
CA ARG A 5 -12.20 14.42 2.29
C ARG A 5 -11.60 14.28 3.68
N VAL A 6 -11.86 13.18 4.39
CA VAL A 6 -11.25 12.89 5.71
C VAL A 6 -9.74 12.74 5.56
N PHE A 7 -9.23 12.25 4.43
CA PHE A 7 -7.78 12.22 4.16
C PHE A 7 -7.15 13.61 4.04
N LYS A 8 -7.92 14.69 3.87
CA LYS A 8 -7.36 16.07 3.97
C LYS A 8 -6.89 16.38 5.40
N LEU A 9 -7.42 15.69 6.43
CA LEU A 9 -6.93 15.79 7.81
C LEU A 9 -5.49 15.28 7.95
N ALA A 10 -5.03 14.40 7.06
CA ALA A 10 -3.62 13.99 7.03
C ALA A 10 -2.69 15.17 6.76
N LYS A 11 -3.16 16.23 6.08
CA LYS A 11 -2.38 17.45 5.86
C LYS A 11 -2.19 18.27 7.15
N SER A 12 -3.14 18.19 8.08
CA SER A 12 -3.12 18.93 9.35
C SER A 12 -2.61 18.12 10.54
N TRP A 13 -2.65 16.78 10.48
CA TRP A 13 -2.27 15.90 11.58
C TRP A 13 -0.98 15.13 11.24
N PRO A 14 0.17 15.48 11.85
CA PRO A 14 1.47 14.89 11.51
C PRO A 14 1.51 13.37 11.73
N THR A 15 0.84 12.87 12.77
CA THR A 15 0.74 11.42 13.05
C THR A 15 0.04 10.65 11.92
N LEU A 16 -1.07 11.18 11.40
CA LEU A 16 -1.82 10.53 10.31
C LEU A 16 -1.02 10.57 9.00
N ASN A 17 -0.34 11.68 8.72
CA ASN A 17 0.55 11.80 7.55
C ASN A 17 1.69 10.77 7.62
N LEU A 18 2.28 10.60 8.81
CA LEU A 18 3.32 9.61 9.04
C LEU A 18 2.81 8.19 8.82
N LEU A 19 1.63 7.84 9.36
CA LEU A 19 1.04 6.51 9.16
C LEU A 19 0.76 6.19 7.69
N ILE A 20 0.24 7.17 6.93
CA ILE A 20 0.00 7.02 5.49
C ILE A 20 1.33 6.89 4.72
N SER A 21 2.34 7.68 5.09
CA SER A 21 3.68 7.62 4.50
C SER A 21 4.35 6.26 4.74
N ILE A 22 4.25 5.71 5.97
CA ILE A 22 4.76 4.36 6.30
C ILE A 22 4.01 3.31 5.46
N THR A 23 2.68 3.39 5.41
CA THR A 23 1.86 2.45 4.61
C THR A 23 2.23 2.48 3.13
N GLY A 24 2.45 3.65 2.54
CA GLY A 24 2.87 3.77 1.14
C GLY A 24 4.27 3.19 0.89
N ARG A 25 5.21 3.42 1.80
CA ARG A 25 6.59 2.89 1.70
C ARG A 25 6.62 1.37 1.85
N THR A 26 5.85 0.81 2.78
CA THR A 26 5.74 -0.65 2.97
C THR A 26 5.06 -1.32 1.79
N MET A 27 4.05 -0.70 1.17
CA MET A 27 3.43 -1.23 -0.05
C MET A 27 4.41 -1.30 -1.23
N GLY A 28 5.32 -0.33 -1.37
CA GLY A 28 6.37 -0.37 -2.39
C GLY A 28 7.40 -1.48 -2.17
N ALA A 29 7.85 -1.66 -0.93
CA ALA A 29 8.82 -2.70 -0.56
C ALA A 29 8.24 -4.12 -0.66
N LEU A 30 6.95 -4.28 -0.39
CA LEU A 30 6.25 -5.57 -0.34
C LEU A 30 5.39 -5.84 -1.59
N GLY A 31 5.50 -5.00 -2.62
CA GLY A 31 4.63 -5.06 -3.80
C GLY A 31 4.69 -6.42 -4.51
N ASN A 32 5.89 -6.96 -4.69
CA ASN A 32 6.08 -8.27 -5.34
C ASN A 32 5.43 -9.41 -4.54
N LEU A 33 5.61 -9.43 -3.22
CA LEU A 33 5.02 -10.47 -2.35
C LEU A 33 3.49 -10.35 -2.29
N THR A 34 2.98 -9.12 -2.22
CA THR A 34 1.54 -8.84 -2.27
C THR A 34 0.95 -9.32 -3.60
N PHE A 35 1.63 -9.06 -4.72
CA PHE A 35 1.18 -9.51 -6.04
C PHE A 35 1.14 -11.04 -6.15
N VAL A 36 2.15 -11.73 -5.64
CA VAL A 36 2.17 -13.20 -5.55
C VAL A 36 1.00 -13.72 -4.71
N LEU A 37 0.73 -13.10 -3.55
CA LEU A 37 -0.43 -13.45 -2.72
C LEU A 37 -1.74 -13.30 -3.50
N CYS A 38 -1.92 -12.19 -4.22
CA CYS A 38 -3.11 -11.98 -5.06
C CYS A 38 -3.27 -13.06 -6.14
N ILE A 39 -2.19 -13.47 -6.80
CA ILE A 39 -2.21 -14.57 -7.79
C ILE A 39 -2.63 -15.88 -7.15
N ILE A 40 -2.08 -16.21 -5.98
CA ILE A 40 -2.41 -17.45 -5.26
C ILE A 40 -3.88 -17.46 -4.87
N ILE A 41 -4.40 -16.36 -4.31
CA ILE A 41 -5.82 -16.24 -3.99
C ILE A 41 -6.69 -16.44 -5.23
N PHE A 42 -6.31 -15.83 -6.36
CA PHE A 42 -7.02 -15.98 -7.62
C PHE A 42 -7.06 -17.44 -8.10
N ILE A 43 -5.91 -18.14 -8.07
CA ILE A 43 -5.82 -19.54 -8.47
C ILE A 43 -6.72 -20.41 -7.59
N PHE A 44 -6.64 -20.28 -6.26
CA PHE A 44 -7.50 -21.05 -5.35
C PHE A 44 -8.99 -20.72 -5.51
N ALA A 45 -9.35 -19.46 -5.75
CA ALA A 45 -10.73 -19.07 -5.97
C ALA A 45 -11.30 -19.73 -7.24
N VAL A 46 -10.54 -19.70 -8.33
CA VAL A 46 -10.92 -20.34 -9.60
C VAL A 46 -10.96 -21.86 -9.48
N MET A 47 -9.98 -22.48 -8.81
CA MET A 47 -9.98 -23.92 -8.56
C MET A 47 -11.17 -24.35 -7.71
N GLY A 48 -11.47 -23.65 -6.61
CA GLY A 48 -12.61 -23.95 -5.75
C GLY A 48 -13.95 -23.85 -6.49
N MET A 49 -14.12 -22.80 -7.30
CA MET A 49 -15.30 -22.65 -8.15
C MET A 49 -15.46 -23.80 -9.15
N GLN A 50 -14.37 -24.22 -9.80
CA GLN A 50 -14.42 -25.30 -10.79
C GLN A 50 -14.64 -26.68 -10.16
N LEU A 51 -14.08 -26.93 -8.98
CA LEU A 51 -14.18 -28.21 -8.29
C LEU A 51 -15.51 -28.38 -7.54
N PHE A 52 -15.98 -27.34 -6.86
CA PHE A 52 -17.07 -27.44 -5.91
C PHE A 52 -18.32 -26.64 -6.30
N GLY A 53 -18.22 -25.69 -7.24
CA GLY A 53 -19.34 -24.80 -7.58
C GLY A 53 -20.61 -25.54 -8.01
N LYS A 54 -20.48 -26.63 -8.77
CA LYS A 54 -21.61 -27.47 -9.17
C LYS A 54 -22.27 -28.18 -7.99
N ASN A 55 -21.47 -28.76 -7.09
CA ASN A 55 -21.98 -29.46 -5.91
C ASN A 55 -22.85 -28.55 -5.03
N TYR A 56 -22.45 -27.28 -4.88
CA TYR A 56 -23.24 -26.29 -4.13
C TYR A 56 -24.61 -26.00 -4.78
N ILE A 57 -24.69 -26.03 -6.11
CA ILE A 57 -25.95 -25.78 -6.84
C ILE A 57 -26.84 -27.03 -6.83
N ASP A 58 -26.26 -28.19 -7.13
CA ASP A 58 -26.98 -29.45 -7.31
C ASP A 58 -27.50 -30.04 -5.99
N HIS A 59 -26.83 -29.74 -4.87
CA HIS A 59 -27.16 -30.25 -3.53
C HIS A 59 -27.55 -29.14 -2.54
N LYS A 60 -28.01 -27.98 -3.03
CA LYS A 60 -28.46 -26.87 -2.18
C LYS A 60 -29.59 -27.26 -1.24
N ASP A 61 -30.36 -28.29 -1.60
CA ASP A 61 -31.48 -28.81 -0.83
C ASP A 61 -31.05 -29.44 0.49
N ARG A 62 -29.78 -29.82 0.65
CA ARG A 62 -29.29 -30.34 1.93
C ARG A 62 -29.25 -29.25 3.00
N PHE A 63 -29.08 -27.98 2.63
CA PHE A 63 -29.06 -26.88 3.60
C PHE A 63 -30.45 -26.67 4.22
N LYS A 64 -30.49 -26.23 5.50
CA LYS A 64 -31.72 -26.09 6.29
C LYS A 64 -32.83 -25.27 5.62
N ASP A 65 -32.46 -24.25 4.86
CA ASP A 65 -33.40 -23.34 4.19
C ASP A 65 -33.54 -23.63 2.68
N HIS A 66 -32.94 -24.72 2.17
CA HIS A 66 -32.81 -25.05 0.74
C HIS A 66 -32.20 -23.91 -0.12
N GLU A 67 -31.49 -22.99 0.52
CA GLU A 67 -30.82 -21.85 -0.08
C GLU A 67 -29.30 -22.00 0.03
N LEU A 68 -28.58 -21.32 -0.88
CA LEU A 68 -27.13 -21.30 -0.87
C LEU A 68 -26.62 -20.57 0.38
N PRO A 69 -25.63 -21.12 1.10
CA PRO A 69 -25.02 -20.43 2.22
C PRO A 69 -24.33 -19.15 1.74
N ARG A 70 -24.21 -18.19 2.65
CA ARG A 70 -23.53 -16.90 2.40
C ARG A 70 -22.13 -17.08 1.83
N TRP A 71 -21.46 -18.16 2.23
CA TRP A 71 -20.13 -18.55 1.80
C TRP A 71 -20.25 -19.78 0.91
N ASN A 72 -20.12 -19.61 -0.41
CA ASN A 72 -20.21 -20.71 -1.37
C ASN A 72 -19.18 -20.56 -2.50
N PHE A 73 -19.03 -21.61 -3.30
CA PHE A 73 -18.15 -21.65 -4.47
C PHE A 73 -18.89 -21.48 -5.81
N THR A 74 -20.10 -20.91 -5.83
CA THR A 74 -20.90 -20.87 -7.08
C THR A 74 -20.38 -19.84 -8.07
N ASP A 75 -19.88 -18.71 -7.58
CA ASP A 75 -19.33 -17.62 -8.39
C ASP A 75 -17.90 -17.28 -7.97
N PHE A 76 -17.18 -16.60 -8.87
CA PHE A 76 -15.80 -16.16 -8.62
C PHE A 76 -15.69 -15.28 -7.36
N MET A 77 -16.57 -14.29 -7.19
CA MET A 77 -16.48 -13.36 -6.04
C MET A 77 -16.78 -14.08 -4.72
N HIS A 78 -17.75 -15.00 -4.69
CA HIS A 78 -18.05 -15.82 -3.51
C HIS A 78 -16.89 -16.75 -3.16
N SER A 79 -16.31 -17.40 -4.18
CA SER A 79 -15.13 -18.26 -4.05
C SER A 79 -13.90 -17.48 -3.56
N PHE A 80 -13.67 -16.27 -4.09
CA PHE A 80 -12.62 -15.37 -3.66
C PHE A 80 -12.78 -14.99 -2.17
N MET A 81 -14.00 -14.66 -1.75
CA MET A 81 -14.31 -14.33 -0.36
C MET A 81 -14.10 -15.52 0.59
N ILE A 82 -14.42 -16.76 0.17
CA ILE A 82 -14.08 -17.95 0.96
C ILE A 82 -12.56 -18.07 1.12
N VAL A 83 -11.80 -18.01 0.03
CA VAL A 83 -10.33 -18.14 0.10
C VAL A 83 -9.74 -17.05 0.99
N PHE A 84 -10.23 -15.82 0.89
CA PHE A 84 -9.83 -14.74 1.79
C PHE A 84 -10.17 -15.05 3.26
N ARG A 85 -11.38 -15.54 3.55
CA ARG A 85 -11.81 -15.95 4.89
C ARG A 85 -10.93 -17.08 5.46
N VAL A 86 -10.53 -18.03 4.63
CA VAL A 86 -9.58 -19.11 4.97
C VAL A 86 -8.22 -18.54 5.38
N LEU A 87 -7.70 -17.54 4.64
CA LEU A 87 -6.45 -16.85 4.99
C LEU A 87 -6.55 -16.06 6.31
N CYS A 88 -7.74 -15.64 6.72
CA CYS A 88 -7.99 -15.04 8.03
C CYS A 88 -8.06 -16.08 9.17
N GLY A 89 -7.98 -17.38 8.86
CA GLY A 89 -8.01 -18.47 9.85
C GLY A 89 -9.38 -19.14 10.00
N GLU A 90 -10.42 -18.66 9.34
CA GLU A 90 -11.78 -19.19 9.43
C GLU A 90 -12.11 -20.17 8.29
N TRP A 91 -11.50 -21.35 8.33
CA TRP A 91 -11.62 -22.35 7.25
C TRP A 91 -12.50 -23.55 7.58
N ILE A 92 -12.64 -23.89 8.87
CA ILE A 92 -13.33 -25.10 9.33
C ILE A 92 -14.81 -25.10 8.93
N GLU A 93 -15.54 -24.01 9.19
CA GLU A 93 -16.97 -23.92 8.82
C GLU A 93 -17.20 -24.07 7.32
N SER A 94 -16.42 -23.33 6.51
CA SER A 94 -16.53 -23.39 5.05
C SER A 94 -16.14 -24.77 4.49
N MET A 95 -15.21 -25.46 5.16
CA MET A 95 -14.83 -26.84 4.82
C MET A 95 -15.97 -27.82 5.11
N TRP A 96 -16.62 -27.72 6.27
CA TRP A 96 -17.77 -28.55 6.61
C TRP A 96 -18.93 -28.35 5.63
N ASP A 97 -19.25 -27.10 5.29
CA ASP A 97 -20.27 -26.78 4.28
C ASP A 97 -19.93 -27.40 2.92
N CYS A 98 -18.66 -27.34 2.50
CA CYS A 98 -18.21 -27.97 1.26
C CYS A 98 -18.34 -29.50 1.30
N MET A 99 -17.95 -30.15 2.41
CA MET A 99 -18.09 -31.60 2.56
C MET A 99 -19.54 -32.04 2.65
N TYR A 100 -20.41 -31.18 3.17
CA TYR A 100 -21.82 -31.50 3.34
C TYR A 100 -22.55 -31.63 1.99
N VAL A 101 -22.18 -30.79 1.01
CA VAL A 101 -22.74 -30.84 -0.36
C VAL A 101 -21.87 -31.59 -1.36
N GLY A 102 -20.57 -31.74 -1.09
CA GLY A 102 -19.61 -32.41 -1.95
C GLY A 102 -19.09 -33.71 -1.36
N ASP A 103 -17.77 -33.87 -1.42
CA ASP A 103 -17.04 -35.06 -1.01
C ASP A 103 -15.86 -34.71 -0.10
N VAL A 104 -15.17 -35.74 0.40
CA VAL A 104 -13.96 -35.61 1.23
C VAL A 104 -12.80 -34.89 0.52
N SER A 105 -12.90 -34.66 -0.80
CA SER A 105 -11.95 -33.86 -1.60
C SER A 105 -11.88 -32.38 -1.17
N CYS A 106 -12.88 -31.88 -0.43
CA CYS A 106 -12.83 -30.55 0.19
C CYS A 106 -11.68 -30.46 1.21
N ILE A 107 -11.39 -31.52 1.99
CA ILE A 107 -10.36 -31.50 3.05
C ILE A 107 -8.97 -31.15 2.48
N PRO A 108 -8.41 -31.87 1.50
CA PRO A 108 -7.09 -31.54 0.96
C PRO A 108 -7.05 -30.17 0.30
N PHE A 109 -8.14 -29.69 -0.31
CA PHE A 109 -8.20 -28.34 -0.87
C PHE A 109 -8.07 -27.26 0.21
N PHE A 110 -8.87 -27.34 1.28
CA PHE A 110 -8.83 -26.37 2.37
C PHE A 110 -7.50 -26.44 3.12
N LEU A 111 -6.98 -27.64 3.40
CA LEU A 111 -5.66 -27.79 4.04
C LEU A 111 -4.53 -27.21 3.18
N ALA A 112 -4.52 -27.48 1.87
CA ALA A 112 -3.52 -26.91 0.96
C ALA A 112 -3.62 -25.37 0.93
N THR A 113 -4.84 -24.83 0.90
CA THR A 113 -5.09 -23.37 0.93
C THR A 113 -4.57 -22.74 2.22
N VAL A 114 -4.82 -23.37 3.38
CA VAL A 114 -4.33 -22.90 4.68
C VAL A 114 -2.80 -22.96 4.75
N VAL A 115 -2.19 -24.07 4.36
CA VAL A 115 -0.73 -24.26 4.43
C VAL A 115 0.00 -23.28 3.51
N ILE A 116 -0.40 -23.21 2.24
CA ILE A 116 0.22 -22.33 1.24
C ILE A 116 -0.07 -20.86 1.59
N GLY A 117 -1.32 -20.57 1.95
CA GLY A 117 -1.75 -19.24 2.35
C GLY A 117 -0.97 -18.71 3.55
N ASN A 118 -0.89 -19.48 4.63
CA ASN A 118 -0.14 -19.10 5.82
C ASN A 118 1.35 -18.98 5.52
N PHE A 119 1.95 -19.86 4.72
CA PHE A 119 3.34 -19.73 4.32
C PHE A 119 3.61 -18.39 3.63
N VAL A 120 2.73 -17.97 2.71
CA VAL A 120 2.88 -16.69 2.00
C VAL A 120 2.62 -15.50 2.92
N VAL A 121 1.58 -15.54 3.75
CA VAL A 121 1.26 -14.49 4.72
C VAL A 121 2.39 -14.31 5.74
N LEU A 122 2.96 -15.41 6.23
CA LEU A 122 4.12 -15.39 7.12
C LEU A 122 5.34 -14.76 6.44
N ASN A 123 5.63 -15.12 5.19
CA ASN A 123 6.72 -14.50 4.43
C ASN A 123 6.50 -13.00 4.20
N LEU A 124 5.25 -12.58 3.94
CA LEU A 124 4.90 -11.16 3.83
C LEU A 124 5.11 -10.43 5.17
N PHE A 125 4.72 -11.05 6.28
CA PHE A 125 4.91 -10.51 7.62
C PHE A 125 6.40 -10.39 7.99
N LEU A 126 7.20 -11.43 7.70
CA LEU A 126 8.65 -11.40 7.91
C LEU A 126 9.33 -10.33 7.07
N ALA A 127 8.96 -10.20 5.80
CA ALA A 127 9.47 -9.15 4.93
C ALA A 127 9.09 -7.75 5.45
N LEU A 128 7.89 -7.57 5.98
CA LEU A 128 7.46 -6.33 6.61
C LEU A 128 8.29 -6.01 7.86
N LEU A 129 8.52 -6.99 8.74
CA LEU A 129 9.34 -6.82 9.95
C LEU A 129 10.78 -6.45 9.60
N LEU A 130 11.41 -7.19 8.68
CA LEU A 130 12.78 -6.91 8.23
C LEU A 130 12.89 -5.54 7.58
N SER A 131 11.90 -5.15 6.78
CA SER A 131 11.84 -3.80 6.20
C SER A 131 11.74 -2.72 7.27
N ASN A 132 10.99 -2.95 8.36
CA ASN A 132 10.85 -1.99 9.45
C ASN A 132 12.12 -1.89 10.31
N PHE A 133 12.80 -3.01 10.57
CA PHE A 133 14.08 -2.99 11.28
C PHE A 133 15.18 -2.31 10.45
N GLY A 134 15.19 -2.51 9.12
CA GLY A 134 16.11 -1.82 8.22
C GLY A 134 15.82 -0.31 8.06
N SER A 135 14.56 0.12 8.16
CA SER A 135 14.22 1.54 8.04
C SER A 135 14.40 2.34 9.34
N SER A 136 14.26 1.69 10.50
CA SER A 136 14.37 2.36 11.81
C SER A 136 15.81 2.80 12.13
N SER A 137 16.82 2.14 11.55
CA SER A 137 18.23 2.56 11.62
C SER A 137 18.57 3.72 10.66
N LEU A 138 17.69 4.04 9.71
CA LEU A 138 17.91 5.06 8.68
C LEU A 138 17.04 6.31 8.86
N SER A 139 16.02 6.26 9.72
CA SER A 139 15.24 7.42 10.16
C SER A 139 15.94 8.21 11.28
N ALA A 140 17.24 8.49 11.12
CA ALA A 140 17.75 9.76 11.63
C ALA A 140 17.05 10.87 10.82
N PRO A 141 16.60 11.96 11.44
CA PRO A 141 15.90 13.03 10.73
C PRO A 141 16.88 13.80 9.83
N THR A 142 17.18 13.26 8.65
CA THR A 142 18.07 13.91 7.66
C THR A 142 17.29 14.55 6.51
N ALA A 143 16.10 14.04 6.16
CA ALA A 143 15.32 14.57 5.03
C ALA A 143 14.80 16.01 5.25
N ASP A 144 14.37 16.36 6.48
CA ASP A 144 13.95 17.72 6.81
C ASP A 144 15.15 18.67 7.00
N ASN A 145 16.32 18.14 7.34
CA ASN A 145 17.55 18.94 7.46
C ASN A 145 18.13 19.31 6.08
N ASP A 146 18.10 18.38 5.13
CA ASP A 146 18.72 18.59 3.81
C ASP A 146 17.90 19.53 2.92
N THR A 147 16.57 19.48 3.01
CA THR A 147 15.69 20.45 2.31
C THR A 147 15.89 21.88 2.83
N ASN A 148 16.09 22.06 4.14
CA ASN A 148 16.40 23.35 4.75
C ASN A 148 17.78 23.89 4.32
N LYS A 149 18.81 23.03 4.24
CA LYS A 149 20.15 23.43 3.77
C LYS A 149 20.15 23.89 2.31
N ILE A 150 19.42 23.19 1.44
CA ILE A 150 19.32 23.54 0.02
C ILE A 150 18.57 24.87 -0.13
N ALA A 151 17.45 25.05 0.57
CA ALA A 151 16.72 26.31 0.59
C ALA A 151 17.58 27.48 1.12
N GLU A 152 18.39 27.23 2.17
CA GLU A 152 19.31 28.22 2.71
C GLU A 152 20.43 28.58 1.73
N ALA A 153 20.98 27.61 1.00
CA ALA A 153 22.00 27.83 -0.03
C ALA A 153 21.46 28.71 -1.17
N PHE A 154 20.26 28.43 -1.68
CA PHE A 154 19.62 29.28 -2.70
C PHE A 154 19.35 30.70 -2.18
N ASN A 155 18.92 30.84 -0.92
CA ASN A 155 18.72 32.16 -0.30
C ASN A 155 20.04 32.94 -0.13
N ARG A 156 21.15 32.26 0.17
CA ARG A 156 22.50 32.87 0.20
C ARG A 156 22.92 33.35 -1.19
N ILE A 157 22.73 32.55 -2.23
CA ILE A 157 23.06 32.91 -3.62
C ILE A 157 22.20 34.08 -4.12
N ALA A 158 20.90 34.10 -3.80
CA ALA A 158 20.00 35.19 -4.17
C ALA A 158 20.42 36.53 -3.53
N ARG A 159 20.83 36.52 -2.25
CA ARG A 159 21.37 37.71 -1.56
C ARG A 159 22.65 38.21 -2.22
N PHE A 160 23.56 37.31 -2.57
CA PHE A 160 24.79 37.67 -3.27
C PHE A 160 24.52 38.32 -4.64
N LYS A 161 23.62 37.74 -5.43
CA LYS A 161 23.22 38.30 -6.73
C LYS A 161 22.65 39.72 -6.60
N ASN A 162 21.82 39.97 -5.59
CA ASN A 162 21.25 41.28 -5.33
C ASN A 162 22.31 42.30 -4.88
N TRP A 163 23.27 41.87 -4.06
CA TRP A 163 24.40 42.70 -3.64
C TRP A 163 25.30 43.08 -4.82
N VAL A 164 25.64 42.13 -5.70
CA VAL A 164 26.42 42.38 -6.93
C VAL A 164 25.68 43.37 -7.83
N LYS A 165 24.37 43.18 -8.04
CA LYS A 165 23.55 44.08 -8.87
C LYS A 165 23.52 45.51 -8.33
N ARG A 166 23.45 45.69 -7.00
CA ARG A 166 23.52 47.01 -6.36
C ARG A 166 24.89 47.66 -6.54
N ASN A 167 25.98 46.95 -6.26
CA ASN A 167 27.33 47.51 -6.42
C ASN A 167 27.65 47.89 -7.86
N ILE A 168 27.23 47.09 -8.84
CA ILE A 168 27.38 47.43 -10.26
C ILE A 168 26.57 48.70 -10.59
N ALA A 169 25.32 48.79 -10.13
CA ALA A 169 24.49 49.96 -10.37
C ALA A 169 25.08 51.24 -9.75
N ASP A 170 25.65 51.15 -8.54
CA ASP A 170 26.26 52.29 -7.86
C ASP A 170 27.60 52.68 -8.49
N CYS A 171 28.42 51.69 -8.92
CA CYS A 171 29.63 51.95 -9.71
C CYS A 171 29.29 52.66 -11.03
N PHE A 172 28.25 52.21 -11.74
CA PHE A 172 27.82 52.82 -12.99
C PHE A 172 27.31 54.26 -12.78
N LYS A 173 26.59 54.52 -11.67
CA LYS A 173 26.19 55.88 -11.28
C LYS A 173 27.40 56.77 -10.95
N LEU A 174 28.41 56.24 -10.26
CA LEU A 174 29.63 56.99 -9.93
C LEU A 174 30.42 57.35 -11.19
N ILE A 175 30.58 56.41 -12.12
CA ILE A 175 31.23 56.65 -13.42
C ILE A 175 30.45 57.70 -14.21
N ARG A 176 29.12 57.57 -14.28
CA ARG A 176 28.25 58.55 -14.93
C ARG A 176 28.39 59.95 -14.32
N ASN A 177 28.34 60.06 -12.99
CA ASN A 177 28.47 61.35 -12.31
C ASN A 177 29.86 61.97 -12.51
N LYS A 178 30.93 61.16 -12.56
CA LYS A 178 32.28 61.65 -12.90
C LYS A 178 32.37 62.19 -14.32
N LEU A 179 31.73 61.54 -15.28
CA LEU A 179 31.69 61.99 -16.68
C LEU A 179 30.86 63.27 -16.84
N THR A 180 29.74 63.41 -16.14
CA THR A 180 28.89 64.61 -16.21
C THR A 180 29.54 65.83 -15.56
N ASN A 181 30.30 65.67 -14.47
CA ASN A 181 31.02 66.77 -13.82
C ASN A 181 32.28 67.26 -14.56
N GLN A 182 32.70 66.60 -15.63
CA GLN A 182 33.83 67.03 -16.47
C GLN A 182 33.39 67.79 -17.73
N ILE A 183 32.07 67.96 -17.95
CA ILE A 183 31.48 68.59 -19.15
C ILE A 183 30.73 69.89 -18.81
N SER A 184 30.64 70.28 -17.53
CA SER A 184 30.14 71.60 -17.07
C SER A 184 31.27 72.41 -16.47
#